data_AF-A0A369JWQ5-F1
#
_entry.id   AF-A0A369JWQ5-F1
#
_cell.length_a   1.000
_cell.length_b   1.000
_cell.length_c   1.000
_cell.angle_alpha   90.00
_cell.angle_beta   90.00
_cell.angle_gamma   90.00
#
_symmetry.space_group_name_H-M   'P 1'
#
loop_
_entity.id
_entity.type
_entity.pdbx_description
1 polymer ?
#
loop_
_entity_poly.entity_id
_entity_poly.type
_entity_poly.pdbx_seq_one_letter_code
_entity_poly.pdbx_strand_id
1 'polypeptide(L)'
;MSLLAVSGTKLVDEQGNEVVLRGAGLGGWMNMENFISGYPGCEHQIRQALADAIGQDKSEFFFDKFLEYFFTDADAEFFKSLGLSCIRLPFNYHHFEDDLNPRVLKESGFKQLDRVIDICAAHGIYTILDLHAAPGGQNTDWHSDHGTHIASFWNHKDFQDRAVWLWEELAKHYRGNKWIAGYNPLNEPTDPTHTRVVAFYTRVLKAIRAIDPDHAIFFDGNTFASDFSHFGDAHKEWDNTAYSIHDYSSYGFPAASEVYVSSDEQRRRLRRSYEKKREWMDQRGLCVWNGEWGPVYARKPYDGDATDRINESRYKVLKDQLAIYNHDRLSWSIWTYKDIGFQGMVYVSPDTPYMTLFAAHLAKKQRLAVDAWGADDVAVRDVYQPLQDHILAEIPEKFRNLYPSPVWKLDQRVTRLARNILVSEFMVREWAEHFIGKTLEEIDEIAGSFKFGKCVKREGLNNILMENAKLVQ
;
A
#
# COMPACT_ATOMS: atom_id res chain seq x y z
N MET A 1 -19.98 20.25 3.34
CA MET A 1 -19.23 19.02 3.11
C MET A 1 -20.00 17.88 3.73
N SER A 2 -20.00 16.76 3.04
CA SER A 2 -21.04 15.73 3.11
C SER A 2 -20.39 14.37 3.32
N LEU A 3 -21.08 13.51 4.05
CA LEU A 3 -20.75 12.10 4.05
C LEU A 3 -20.92 11.55 2.62
N LEU A 4 -20.02 10.65 2.20
CA LEU A 4 -20.14 9.97 0.91
C LEU A 4 -20.88 8.65 1.08
N ALA A 5 -21.69 8.32 0.08
CA ALA A 5 -22.41 7.05 0.00
C ALA A 5 -22.27 6.44 -1.39
N VAL A 6 -22.49 5.13 -1.49
CA VAL A 6 -22.54 4.40 -2.75
C VAL A 6 -23.96 4.41 -3.30
N SER A 7 -24.10 4.83 -4.56
CA SER A 7 -25.36 4.79 -5.32
C SER A 7 -25.11 4.13 -6.68
N GLY A 8 -25.53 2.86 -6.80
CA GLY A 8 -25.25 2.03 -7.98
C GLY A 8 -23.74 1.90 -8.21
N THR A 9 -23.27 2.39 -9.36
CA THR A 9 -21.85 2.35 -9.75
C THR A 9 -21.02 3.54 -9.23
N LYS A 10 -21.61 4.46 -8.46
CA LYS A 10 -21.02 5.77 -8.15
C LYS A 10 -20.88 5.99 -6.65
N LEU A 11 -19.88 6.80 -6.28
CA LEU A 11 -19.88 7.52 -5.00
C LEU A 11 -20.67 8.82 -5.19
N VAL A 12 -21.50 9.17 -4.22
CA VAL A 12 -22.30 10.39 -4.23
C VAL A 12 -22.22 11.14 -2.90
N ASP A 13 -22.41 12.45 -2.95
CA ASP A 13 -22.61 13.29 -1.77
C ASP A 13 -24.04 13.16 -1.20
N GLU A 14 -24.30 13.83 -0.06
CA GLU A 14 -25.62 13.92 0.58
C GLU A 14 -26.72 14.53 -0.32
N GLN A 15 -26.35 15.21 -1.41
CA GLN A 15 -27.28 15.78 -2.40
C GLN A 15 -27.48 14.84 -3.61
N GLY A 16 -26.81 13.69 -3.65
CA GLY A 16 -26.86 12.74 -4.76
C GLY A 16 -25.96 13.12 -5.95
N ASN A 17 -25.09 14.12 -5.82
CA ASN A 17 -24.13 14.46 -6.87
C ASN A 17 -22.97 13.47 -6.85
N GLU A 18 -22.55 13.04 -8.03
CA GLU A 18 -21.43 12.12 -8.18
C GLU A 18 -20.11 12.75 -7.71
N VAL A 19 -19.36 12.01 -6.90
CA VAL A 19 -18.03 12.38 -6.42
C VAL A 19 -17.02 11.38 -6.97
N VAL A 20 -16.04 11.87 -7.73
CA VAL A 20 -14.92 11.06 -8.23
C VAL A 20 -13.67 11.43 -7.44
N LEU A 21 -13.16 10.50 -6.65
CA LEU A 21 -11.99 10.72 -5.80
C LEU A 21 -10.70 10.56 -6.62
N ARG A 22 -9.81 11.54 -6.51
CA ARG A 22 -8.46 11.52 -7.10
C ARG A 22 -7.47 11.58 -5.96
N GLY A 23 -6.84 10.47 -5.65
CA GLY A 23 -6.17 10.29 -4.37
C GLY A 23 -4.76 9.72 -4.43
N ALA A 24 -4.11 9.64 -3.28
CA ALA A 24 -2.87 8.88 -3.10
C ALA A 24 -2.93 8.05 -1.81
N GLY A 25 -2.23 6.93 -1.80
CA GLY A 25 -1.96 6.20 -0.56
C GLY A 25 -0.90 6.92 0.27
N LEU A 26 -1.12 7.03 1.58
CA LEU A 26 -0.10 7.45 2.54
C LEU A 26 0.67 6.22 3.07
N GLY A 27 1.17 5.41 2.13
CA GLY A 27 2.02 4.27 2.46
C GLY A 27 3.36 4.69 3.05
N GLY A 28 3.96 3.83 3.89
CA GLY A 28 5.21 4.14 4.57
C GLY A 28 5.04 4.90 5.89
N TRP A 29 3.81 5.26 6.25
CA TRP A 29 3.48 6.00 7.46
C TRP A 29 3.05 5.08 8.61
N MET A 30 1.75 4.96 8.91
CA MET A 30 1.21 4.06 9.93
C MET A 30 1.11 2.59 9.48
N ASN A 31 1.43 2.30 8.23
CA ASN A 31 1.86 1.00 7.76
C ASN A 31 3.14 1.22 6.95
N MET A 32 4.28 0.89 7.54
CA MET A 32 5.57 1.14 6.95
C MET A 32 5.91 0.06 5.93
N GLU A 33 6.58 0.42 4.84
CA GLU A 33 7.00 -0.56 3.83
C GLU A 33 8.47 -0.42 3.44
N ASN A 34 9.11 -1.56 3.22
CA ASN A 34 10.56 -1.65 3.03
C ASN A 34 11.07 -0.80 1.84
N PHE A 35 10.36 -0.77 0.71
CA PHE A 35 10.77 0.01 -0.45
C PHE A 35 10.45 1.51 -0.29
N ILE A 36 9.46 1.86 0.54
CA ILE A 36 9.02 3.25 0.77
C ILE A 36 9.97 3.96 1.72
N SER A 37 10.34 3.29 2.81
CA SER A 37 11.17 3.86 3.87
C SER A 37 12.62 3.38 3.81
N GLY A 38 12.94 2.33 3.05
CA GLY A 38 14.32 1.89 2.78
C GLY A 38 14.88 0.82 3.73
N TYR A 39 14.14 0.44 4.77
CA TYR A 39 14.53 -0.64 5.69
C TYR A 39 14.35 -2.03 5.03
N PRO A 40 15.01 -3.12 5.49
CA PRO A 40 14.79 -4.49 5.00
C PRO A 40 13.77 -5.28 5.85
N GLY A 41 13.13 -6.29 5.28
CA GLY A 41 12.20 -7.16 6.02
C GLY A 41 10.84 -6.50 6.24
N CYS A 42 10.28 -6.68 7.44
CA CYS A 42 8.95 -6.19 7.85
C CYS A 42 9.03 -5.11 8.94
N GLU A 43 7.94 -4.37 9.13
CA GLU A 43 7.86 -3.25 10.08
C GLU A 43 8.09 -3.68 11.54
N HIS A 44 7.48 -4.77 12.00
CA HIS A 44 7.70 -5.26 13.37
C HIS A 44 9.17 -5.61 13.63
N GLN A 45 9.87 -6.15 12.63
CA GLN A 45 11.29 -6.53 12.75
C GLN A 45 12.17 -5.29 12.94
N ILE A 46 11.94 -4.23 12.18
CA ILE A 46 12.75 -3.01 12.26
C ILE A 46 12.44 -2.19 13.50
N ARG A 47 11.19 -2.19 13.97
CA ARG A 47 10.81 -1.56 15.24
C ARG A 47 11.51 -2.24 16.41
N GLN A 48 11.46 -3.57 16.46
CA GLN A 48 12.14 -4.36 17.49
C GLN A 48 13.66 -4.20 17.42
N ALA A 49 14.27 -4.32 16.24
CA ALA A 49 15.71 -4.22 16.10
C ALA A 49 16.24 -2.83 16.48
N LEU A 50 15.49 -1.76 16.20
CA LEU A 50 15.86 -0.42 16.67
C LEU A 50 15.79 -0.33 18.20
N ALA A 51 14.72 -0.83 18.82
CA ALA A 51 14.59 -0.86 20.28
C ALA A 51 15.73 -1.65 20.94
N ASP A 52 16.11 -2.79 20.37
CA ASP A 52 17.24 -3.59 20.84
C ASP A 52 18.58 -2.83 20.73
N ALA A 53 18.77 -2.06 19.66
CA ALA A 53 20.03 -1.36 19.38
C ALA A 53 20.23 -0.08 20.21
N ILE A 54 19.18 0.72 20.43
CA ILE A 54 19.29 2.05 21.05
C ILE A 54 18.42 2.25 22.29
N GLY A 55 17.67 1.24 22.70
CA GLY A 55 16.71 1.29 23.81
C GLY A 55 15.31 1.71 23.37
N GLN A 56 14.30 1.25 24.12
CA GLN A 56 12.88 1.46 23.83
C GLN A 56 12.53 2.95 23.65
N ASP A 57 12.89 3.80 24.61
CA ASP A 57 12.53 5.23 24.60
C ASP A 57 13.03 5.97 23.36
N LYS A 58 14.26 5.69 22.92
CA LYS A 58 14.83 6.32 21.71
C LYS A 58 14.20 5.79 20.44
N SER A 59 13.88 4.50 20.42
CA SER A 59 13.17 3.86 19.28
C SER A 59 11.78 4.46 19.12
N GLU A 60 11.00 4.54 20.21
CA GLU A 60 9.69 5.17 20.22
C GLU A 60 9.77 6.64 19.80
N PHE A 61 10.73 7.40 20.34
CA PHE A 61 10.95 8.79 19.93
C PHE A 61 11.19 8.94 18.42
N PHE A 62 12.04 8.09 17.82
CA PHE A 62 12.30 8.09 16.39
C PHE A 62 11.01 7.87 15.59
N PHE A 63 10.24 6.83 15.91
CA PHE A 63 9.04 6.50 15.16
C PHE A 63 7.92 7.52 15.36
N ASP A 64 7.74 8.08 16.56
CA ASP A 64 6.77 9.14 16.81
C ASP A 64 7.09 10.38 15.95
N LYS A 65 8.37 10.77 15.89
CA LYS A 65 8.83 11.88 15.05
C LYS A 65 8.75 11.60 13.56
N PHE A 66 9.11 10.38 13.16
CA PHE A 66 8.95 9.93 11.78
C PHE A 66 7.49 10.05 11.34
N LEU A 67 6.54 9.52 12.12
CA LEU A 67 5.11 9.59 11.82
C LEU A 67 4.59 11.04 11.80
N GLU A 68 5.06 11.90 12.71
CA GLU A 68 4.72 13.33 12.74
C GLU A 68 5.18 14.03 11.45
N TYR A 69 6.43 13.80 11.04
CA TYR A 69 7.08 14.51 9.94
C TYR A 69 6.73 13.97 8.55
N PHE A 70 6.25 12.72 8.47
CA PHE A 70 5.89 12.09 7.21
C PHE A 70 4.71 12.79 6.50
N PHE A 71 3.78 13.38 7.25
CA PHE A 71 2.66 14.12 6.68
C PHE A 71 2.24 15.27 7.60
N THR A 72 2.30 16.49 7.08
CA THR A 72 2.06 17.75 7.79
C THR A 72 1.10 18.64 6.99
N ASP A 73 0.75 19.81 7.53
CA ASP A 73 -0.09 20.80 6.84
C ASP A 73 0.46 21.18 5.45
N ALA A 74 1.78 21.34 5.32
CA ALA A 74 2.43 21.64 4.04
C ALA A 74 2.28 20.51 3.00
N ASP A 75 2.21 19.25 3.45
CA ASP A 75 1.98 18.10 2.59
C ASP A 75 0.55 18.12 2.02
N ALA A 76 -0.43 18.45 2.87
CA ALA A 76 -1.84 18.58 2.48
C ALA A 76 -2.07 19.80 1.56
N GLU A 77 -1.45 20.95 1.86
CA GLU A 77 -1.52 22.14 1.00
C GLU A 77 -0.98 21.81 -0.41
N PHE A 78 0.18 21.16 -0.48
CA PHE A 78 0.74 20.72 -1.76
C PHE A 78 -0.20 19.75 -2.49
N PHE A 79 -0.71 18.73 -1.80
CA PHE A 79 -1.62 17.76 -2.38
C PHE A 79 -2.89 18.43 -2.94
N LYS A 80 -3.46 19.37 -2.18
CA LYS A 80 -4.62 20.16 -2.62
C LYS A 80 -4.32 21.04 -3.81
N SER A 81 -3.11 21.62 -3.88
CA SER A 81 -2.69 22.48 -5.00
C SER A 81 -2.65 21.73 -6.35
N LEU A 82 -2.51 20.41 -6.32
CA LEU A 82 -2.58 19.55 -7.51
C LEU A 82 -4.03 19.24 -7.95
N GLY A 83 -5.04 19.68 -7.18
CA GLY A 83 -6.45 19.39 -7.44
C GLY A 83 -6.90 18.00 -6.98
N LEU A 84 -6.10 17.31 -6.17
CA LEU A 84 -6.42 15.99 -5.62
C LEU A 84 -7.33 16.11 -4.39
N SER A 85 -8.11 15.06 -4.11
CA SER A 85 -9.27 15.13 -3.22
C SER A 85 -9.36 14.03 -2.16
N CYS A 86 -8.48 13.02 -2.18
CA CYS A 86 -8.53 11.93 -1.20
C CYS A 86 -7.14 11.42 -0.79
N ILE A 87 -6.92 11.14 0.49
CA ILE A 87 -5.76 10.39 0.97
C ILE A 87 -6.24 9.06 1.56
N ARG A 88 -5.80 7.93 0.99
CA ARG A 88 -5.98 6.61 1.62
C ARG A 88 -4.96 6.50 2.75
N LEU A 89 -5.40 6.10 3.94
CA LEU A 89 -4.60 5.99 5.16
C LEU A 89 -4.44 4.50 5.56
N PRO A 90 -3.44 3.80 4.99
CA PRO A 90 -3.00 2.50 5.46
C PRO A 90 -2.52 2.56 6.91
N PHE A 91 -3.03 1.67 7.76
CA PHE A 91 -2.55 1.52 9.13
C PHE A 91 -2.40 0.06 9.52
N ASN A 92 -1.43 -0.19 10.41
CA ASN A 92 -1.14 -1.48 11.00
C ASN A 92 -1.89 -1.64 12.34
N TYR A 93 -2.54 -2.79 12.56
CA TYR A 93 -3.24 -3.09 13.82
C TYR A 93 -2.34 -2.99 15.06
N HIS A 94 -1.02 -3.17 14.92
CA HIS A 94 -0.05 -3.00 16.01
C HIS A 94 -0.03 -1.57 16.57
N HIS A 95 -0.64 -0.58 15.93
CA HIS A 95 -0.85 0.73 16.56
C HIS A 95 -1.96 0.74 17.62
N PHE A 96 -2.90 -0.21 17.57
CA PHE A 96 -4.13 -0.21 18.36
C PHE A 96 -4.22 -1.35 19.37
N GLU A 97 -3.48 -2.44 19.18
CA GLU A 97 -3.37 -3.53 20.15
C GLU A 97 -2.00 -4.21 20.02
N ASP A 98 -1.70 -5.14 20.94
CA ASP A 98 -0.50 -5.98 20.92
C ASP A 98 -0.89 -7.46 20.85
N ASP A 99 -0.08 -8.29 20.19
CA ASP A 99 -0.35 -9.73 20.10
C ASP A 99 -0.33 -10.44 21.46
N LEU A 100 0.46 -9.95 22.41
CA LEU A 100 0.52 -10.49 23.77
C LEU A 100 -0.59 -9.96 24.69
N ASN A 101 -1.29 -8.90 24.27
CA ASN A 101 -2.43 -8.31 24.99
C ASN A 101 -3.59 -8.05 24.01
N PRO A 102 -4.14 -9.10 23.40
CA PRO A 102 -5.15 -8.93 22.34
C PRO A 102 -6.41 -8.30 22.91
N ARG A 103 -7.04 -7.41 22.13
CA ARG A 103 -8.25 -6.66 22.49
C ARG A 103 -8.07 -5.71 23.68
N VAL A 104 -6.83 -5.31 23.98
CA VAL A 104 -6.54 -4.18 24.86
C VAL A 104 -6.23 -2.98 23.99
N LEU A 105 -7.19 -2.05 23.91
CA LEU A 105 -7.08 -0.88 23.05
C LEU A 105 -5.98 0.06 23.52
N LYS A 106 -5.06 0.39 22.61
CA LYS A 106 -4.07 1.45 22.74
C LYS A 106 -4.64 2.73 22.16
N GLU A 107 -5.17 3.60 23.02
CA GLU A 107 -5.74 4.89 22.58
C GLU A 107 -4.71 5.77 21.84
N SER A 108 -3.41 5.57 22.10
CA SER A 108 -2.34 6.25 21.37
C SER A 108 -2.34 5.97 19.86
N GLY A 109 -2.94 4.86 19.40
CA GLY A 109 -3.10 4.55 17.99
C GLY A 109 -3.92 5.60 17.22
N PHE A 110 -4.89 6.25 17.88
CA PHE A 110 -5.71 7.29 17.25
C PHE A 110 -4.99 8.62 17.07
N LYS A 111 -3.97 8.92 17.90
CA LYS A 111 -3.23 10.21 17.89
C LYS A 111 -2.79 10.63 16.49
N GLN A 112 -2.19 9.71 15.73
CA GLN A 112 -1.64 10.00 14.41
C GLN A 112 -2.72 10.01 13.33
N LEU A 113 -3.66 9.05 13.35
CA LEU A 113 -4.81 9.05 12.44
C LEU A 113 -5.64 10.32 12.56
N ASP A 114 -6.07 10.69 13.77
CA ASP A 114 -6.88 11.88 14.04
C ASP A 114 -6.18 13.14 13.51
N ARG A 115 -4.87 13.28 13.81
CA ARG A 115 -4.07 14.41 13.33
C ARG A 115 -4.08 14.53 11.81
N VAL A 116 -3.87 13.44 11.07
CA VAL A 116 -3.85 13.49 9.60
C VAL A 116 -5.25 13.69 9.02
N ILE A 117 -6.28 13.09 9.61
CA ILE A 117 -7.68 13.33 9.23
C ILE A 117 -8.03 14.80 9.38
N ASP A 118 -7.66 15.43 10.52
CA ASP A 118 -7.91 16.84 10.79
C ASP A 118 -7.15 17.77 9.84
N ILE A 119 -5.88 17.45 9.52
CA ILE A 119 -5.10 18.17 8.51
C ILE A 119 -5.79 18.06 7.14
N CYS A 120 -6.15 16.86 6.70
CA CYS A 120 -6.85 16.65 5.43
C CYS A 120 -8.19 17.40 5.39
N ALA A 121 -8.95 17.36 6.47
CA ALA A 121 -10.21 18.06 6.64
C ALA A 121 -10.07 19.58 6.46
N ALA A 122 -9.05 20.20 7.07
CA ALA A 122 -8.77 21.63 6.96
C ALA A 122 -8.50 22.08 5.52
N HIS A 123 -7.97 21.18 4.67
CA HIS A 123 -7.65 21.43 3.26
C HIS A 123 -8.72 20.94 2.28
N GLY A 124 -9.83 20.40 2.79
CA GLY A 124 -10.89 19.87 1.96
C GLY A 124 -10.49 18.61 1.19
N ILE A 125 -9.82 17.69 1.87
CA ILE A 125 -9.35 16.40 1.37
C ILE A 125 -10.06 15.30 2.17
N TYR A 126 -10.72 14.37 1.49
CA TYR A 126 -11.28 13.19 2.14
C TYR A 126 -10.19 12.20 2.55
N THR A 127 -10.52 11.32 3.48
CA THR A 127 -9.67 10.19 3.86
C THR A 127 -10.40 8.86 3.70
N ILE A 128 -9.67 7.78 3.41
CA ILE A 128 -10.20 6.41 3.48
C ILE A 128 -9.33 5.66 4.47
N LEU A 129 -9.93 5.12 5.54
CA LEU A 129 -9.18 4.37 6.55
C LEU A 129 -9.01 2.93 6.09
N ASP A 130 -7.77 2.44 6.04
CA ASP A 130 -7.42 1.15 5.47
C ASP A 130 -6.66 0.29 6.47
N LEU A 131 -7.27 -0.82 6.93
CA LEU A 131 -6.59 -1.80 7.76
C LEU A 131 -5.66 -2.62 6.87
N HIS A 132 -4.40 -2.19 6.84
CA HIS A 132 -3.42 -2.64 5.86
C HIS A 132 -2.61 -3.84 6.33
N ALA A 133 -2.43 -3.98 7.65
CA ALA A 133 -1.91 -5.17 8.29
C ALA A 133 -2.90 -5.61 9.39
N ALA A 134 -3.31 -6.87 9.35
CA ALA A 134 -4.21 -7.49 10.32
C ALA A 134 -3.48 -8.56 11.15
N PRO A 135 -4.02 -8.95 12.33
CA PRO A 135 -3.43 -10.00 13.15
C PRO A 135 -3.07 -11.26 12.36
N GLY A 136 -1.81 -11.69 12.46
CA GLY A 136 -1.30 -12.86 11.76
C GLY A 136 -1.14 -12.75 10.23
N GLY A 137 -1.27 -11.55 9.64
CA GLY A 137 -1.08 -11.32 8.21
C GLY A 137 -2.19 -11.92 7.34
N GLN A 138 -2.98 -11.05 6.72
CA GLN A 138 -4.04 -11.43 5.79
C GLN A 138 -3.53 -11.87 4.41
N ASN A 139 -2.27 -11.58 4.13
CA ASN A 139 -1.55 -12.08 2.97
C ASN A 139 -0.14 -12.53 3.34
N THR A 140 0.66 -12.83 2.32
CA THR A 140 1.98 -13.45 2.46
C THR A 140 3.13 -12.48 2.19
N ASP A 141 2.84 -11.17 2.12
CA ASP A 141 3.81 -10.13 1.78
C ASP A 141 4.11 -9.19 2.95
N TRP A 142 5.26 -8.51 2.83
CA TRP A 142 5.85 -7.66 3.87
C TRP A 142 4.90 -6.56 4.35
N HIS A 143 4.03 -6.06 3.47
CA HIS A 143 3.11 -4.97 3.77
C HIS A 143 1.93 -5.40 4.67
N SER A 144 1.71 -6.71 4.87
CA SER A 144 0.83 -7.23 5.92
C SER A 144 1.52 -7.40 7.29
N ASP A 145 2.78 -6.98 7.38
CA ASP A 145 3.65 -7.03 8.55
C ASP A 145 3.75 -8.42 9.21
N HIS A 146 3.64 -9.47 8.40
CA HIS A 146 3.79 -10.84 8.83
C HIS A 146 5.03 -11.44 8.18
N GLY A 147 6.09 -11.64 8.96
CA GLY A 147 7.42 -12.09 8.51
C GLY A 147 7.48 -13.55 8.03
N THR A 148 6.37 -14.07 7.51
CA THR A 148 6.25 -15.45 7.03
C THR A 148 5.52 -15.48 5.69
N HIS A 149 5.69 -16.59 4.95
CA HIS A 149 5.02 -16.82 3.67
C HIS A 149 3.61 -17.43 3.82
N ILE A 150 3.05 -17.46 5.03
CA ILE A 150 1.76 -18.06 5.35
C ILE A 150 0.85 -16.99 5.92
N ALA A 151 -0.26 -16.72 5.24
CA ALA A 151 -1.28 -15.78 5.70
C ALA A 151 -2.08 -16.39 6.89
N SER A 152 -1.55 -16.22 8.10
CA SER A 152 -2.05 -16.90 9.30
C SER A 152 -3.41 -16.37 9.76
N PHE A 153 -3.80 -15.16 9.34
CA PHE A 153 -5.15 -14.59 9.54
C PHE A 153 -6.28 -15.56 9.15
N TRP A 154 -6.07 -16.34 8.09
CA TRP A 154 -7.08 -17.28 7.60
C TRP A 154 -7.11 -18.60 8.39
N ASN A 155 -6.05 -18.92 9.12
CA ASN A 155 -5.90 -20.18 9.84
C ASN A 155 -6.35 -20.08 11.31
N HIS A 156 -6.44 -18.87 11.85
CA HIS A 156 -6.82 -18.63 13.23
C HIS A 156 -8.06 -17.73 13.29
N LYS A 157 -9.18 -18.30 13.78
CA LYS A 157 -10.43 -17.54 13.96
C LYS A 157 -10.23 -16.31 14.85
N ASP A 158 -9.40 -16.43 15.89
CA ASP A 158 -9.15 -15.33 16.83
C ASP A 158 -8.54 -14.10 16.15
N PHE A 159 -7.69 -14.28 15.14
CA PHE A 159 -7.12 -13.16 14.37
C PHE A 159 -8.19 -12.39 13.58
N GLN A 160 -9.15 -13.10 12.99
CA GLN A 160 -10.32 -12.46 12.37
C GLN A 160 -11.21 -11.76 13.41
N ASP A 161 -11.41 -12.38 14.57
CA ASP A 161 -12.21 -11.80 15.66
C ASP A 161 -11.57 -10.53 16.22
N ARG A 162 -10.23 -10.47 16.28
CA ARG A 162 -9.48 -9.27 16.66
C ARG A 162 -9.60 -8.15 15.63
N ALA A 163 -9.51 -8.46 14.34
CA ALA A 163 -9.76 -7.46 13.29
C ALA A 163 -11.20 -6.92 13.33
N VAL A 164 -12.20 -7.79 13.55
CA VAL A 164 -13.59 -7.34 13.72
C VAL A 164 -13.74 -6.43 14.95
N TRP A 165 -13.16 -6.84 16.09
CA TRP A 165 -13.14 -6.02 17.31
C TRP A 165 -12.50 -4.65 17.07
N LEU A 166 -11.35 -4.59 16.40
CA LEU A 166 -10.69 -3.32 16.10
C LEU A 166 -11.58 -2.43 15.22
N TRP A 167 -12.28 -2.99 14.23
CA TRP A 167 -13.25 -2.23 13.44
C TRP A 167 -14.44 -1.72 14.24
N GLU A 168 -14.88 -2.43 15.28
CA GLU A 168 -15.89 -1.91 16.22
C GLU A 168 -15.34 -0.68 16.97
N GLU A 169 -14.09 -0.71 17.44
CA GLU A 169 -13.47 0.44 18.12
C GLU A 169 -13.26 1.63 17.17
N LEU A 170 -12.77 1.39 15.95
CA LEU A 170 -12.63 2.42 14.91
C LEU A 170 -13.98 3.05 14.56
N ALA A 171 -15.03 2.24 14.36
CA ALA A 171 -16.37 2.73 14.08
C ALA A 171 -16.94 3.57 15.25
N LYS A 172 -16.69 3.18 16.51
CA LYS A 172 -17.12 3.98 17.68
C LYS A 172 -16.48 5.36 17.69
N HIS A 173 -15.19 5.43 17.35
CA HIS A 173 -14.40 6.65 17.37
C HIS A 173 -14.74 7.57 16.19
N TYR A 174 -14.91 7.01 14.99
CA TYR A 174 -15.01 7.78 13.75
C TYR A 174 -16.43 8.00 13.20
N ARG A 175 -17.46 7.37 13.78
CA ARG A 175 -18.86 7.54 13.34
C ARG A 175 -19.24 9.01 13.17
N GLY A 176 -19.87 9.33 12.05
CA GLY A 176 -20.33 10.68 11.72
C GLY A 176 -19.24 11.67 11.26
N ASN A 177 -17.96 11.28 11.20
CA ASN A 177 -16.91 12.15 10.66
C ASN A 177 -16.98 12.23 9.13
N LYS A 178 -17.55 13.32 8.62
CA LYS A 178 -17.77 13.54 7.17
C LYS A 178 -16.50 13.62 6.32
N TRP A 179 -15.31 13.77 6.91
CA TRP A 179 -14.04 13.80 6.18
C TRP A 179 -13.46 12.41 5.94
N ILE A 180 -14.09 11.37 6.47
CA ILE A 180 -13.82 10.00 6.11
C ILE A 180 -14.81 9.60 5.02
N ALA A 181 -14.31 9.37 3.81
CA ALA A 181 -15.11 8.89 2.68
C ALA A 181 -15.60 7.44 2.89
N GLY A 182 -14.87 6.66 3.69
CA GLY A 182 -15.28 5.34 4.11
C GLY A 182 -14.14 4.49 4.68
N TYR A 183 -14.44 3.22 4.90
CA TYR A 183 -13.54 2.25 5.52
C TYR A 183 -13.17 1.16 4.51
N ASN A 184 -11.91 0.78 4.49
CA ASN A 184 -11.37 -0.35 3.73
C ASN A 184 -10.96 -1.44 4.73
N PRO A 185 -11.83 -2.44 5.02
CA PRO A 185 -11.67 -3.27 6.20
C PRO A 185 -10.50 -4.23 6.22
N LEU A 186 -9.95 -4.54 5.05
CA LEU A 186 -8.84 -5.48 4.91
C LEU A 186 -8.18 -5.30 3.54
N ASN A 187 -6.94 -4.84 3.54
CA ASN A 187 -6.13 -4.70 2.34
C ASN A 187 -5.69 -6.06 1.78
N GLU A 188 -5.81 -6.24 0.47
CA GLU A 188 -5.20 -7.33 -0.31
C GLU A 188 -5.24 -8.71 0.35
N PRO A 189 -6.43 -9.25 0.70
CA PRO A 189 -6.51 -10.59 1.26
C PRO A 189 -5.98 -11.65 0.29
N THR A 190 -5.29 -12.66 0.81
CA THR A 190 -4.93 -13.86 0.04
C THR A 190 -5.42 -15.11 0.78
N ASP A 191 -6.72 -15.37 0.69
CA ASP A 191 -7.36 -16.56 1.21
C ASP A 191 -7.23 -17.73 0.21
N PRO A 192 -6.47 -18.80 0.51
CA PRO A 192 -6.36 -19.96 -0.38
C PRO A 192 -7.68 -20.72 -0.63
N THR A 193 -8.70 -20.50 0.20
CA THR A 193 -10.04 -21.10 0.02
C THR A 193 -11.01 -20.21 -0.76
N HIS A 194 -10.60 -18.97 -1.07
CA HIS A 194 -11.37 -17.93 -1.77
C HIS A 194 -12.69 -17.47 -1.13
N THR A 195 -13.31 -18.23 -0.23
CA THR A 195 -14.63 -17.93 0.33
C THR A 195 -14.61 -17.45 1.78
N ARG A 196 -13.52 -17.68 2.54
CA ARG A 196 -13.42 -17.19 3.94
C ARG A 196 -13.38 -15.66 3.98
N VAL A 197 -12.80 -15.01 2.96
CA VAL A 197 -12.83 -13.55 2.82
C VAL A 197 -14.26 -12.98 2.76
N VAL A 198 -15.16 -13.61 2.00
CA VAL A 198 -16.58 -13.21 1.91
C VAL A 198 -17.30 -13.37 3.25
N ALA A 199 -17.03 -14.47 3.95
CA ALA A 199 -17.58 -14.71 5.29
C ALA A 199 -17.06 -13.68 6.31
N PHE A 200 -15.76 -13.32 6.23
CA PHE A 200 -15.18 -12.27 7.05
C PHE A 200 -15.81 -10.90 6.75
N TYR A 201 -15.96 -10.52 5.48
CA TYR A 201 -16.57 -9.27 5.06
C TYR A 201 -18.01 -9.11 5.55
N THR A 202 -18.80 -10.18 5.48
CA THR A 202 -20.17 -10.17 6.04
C THR A 202 -20.16 -9.90 7.54
N ARG A 203 -19.21 -10.49 8.28
CA ARG A 203 -19.09 -10.31 9.74
C ARG A 203 -18.63 -8.90 10.11
N VAL A 204 -17.58 -8.39 9.46
CA VAL A 204 -17.05 -7.05 9.76
C VAL A 204 -18.02 -5.96 9.35
N LEU A 205 -18.72 -6.10 8.21
CA LEU A 205 -19.78 -5.18 7.81
C LEU A 205 -20.86 -5.08 8.90
N LYS A 206 -21.37 -6.23 9.36
CA LYS A 206 -22.42 -6.26 10.38
C LYS A 206 -21.96 -5.61 11.68
N ALA A 207 -20.72 -5.84 12.09
CA ALA A 207 -20.14 -5.23 13.30
C ALA A 207 -20.01 -3.71 13.16
N ILE A 208 -19.48 -3.22 12.03
CA ILE A 208 -19.40 -1.79 11.74
C ILE A 208 -20.79 -1.17 11.69
N ARG A 209 -21.73 -1.74 10.92
CA ARG A 209 -23.10 -1.20 10.74
C ARG A 209 -23.91 -1.13 12.04
N ALA A 210 -23.61 -1.97 13.03
CA ALA A 210 -24.23 -1.89 14.34
C ALA A 210 -23.85 -0.62 15.13
N ILE A 211 -22.75 0.05 14.74
CA ILE A 211 -22.17 1.21 15.41
C ILE A 211 -22.20 2.45 14.50
N ASP A 212 -21.92 2.24 13.23
CA ASP A 212 -21.79 3.25 12.18
C ASP A 212 -22.52 2.79 10.90
N PRO A 213 -23.80 3.19 10.76
CA PRO A 213 -24.62 2.82 9.62
C PRO A 213 -24.25 3.57 8.33
N ASP A 214 -23.46 4.64 8.43
CA ASP A 214 -23.43 5.70 7.42
C ASP A 214 -22.21 5.60 6.50
N HIS A 215 -21.01 5.34 7.03
CA HIS A 215 -19.80 5.34 6.19
C HIS A 215 -19.80 4.23 5.11
N ALA A 216 -19.36 4.57 3.90
CA ALA A 216 -19.18 3.59 2.84
C ALA A 216 -18.10 2.56 3.20
N ILE A 217 -18.24 1.33 2.70
CA ILE A 217 -17.24 0.26 2.89
C ILE A 217 -16.61 -0.11 1.54
N PHE A 218 -15.29 -0.16 1.49
CA PHE A 218 -14.49 -0.55 0.33
C PHE A 218 -13.92 -1.95 0.55
N PHE A 219 -14.45 -2.96 -0.13
CA PHE A 219 -13.98 -4.34 -0.02
C PHE A 219 -12.98 -4.70 -1.12
N ASP A 220 -11.79 -5.12 -0.73
CA ASP A 220 -10.77 -5.63 -1.65
C ASP A 220 -11.17 -7.00 -2.23
N GLY A 221 -10.73 -7.24 -3.46
CA GLY A 221 -10.77 -8.59 -4.04
C GLY A 221 -9.82 -9.54 -3.29
N ASN A 222 -10.06 -10.84 -3.42
CA ASN A 222 -9.07 -11.82 -2.98
C ASN A 222 -7.83 -11.80 -3.89
N THR A 223 -6.79 -12.53 -3.51
CA THR A 223 -5.56 -12.70 -4.30
C THR A 223 -4.94 -11.34 -4.64
N PHE A 224 -4.64 -10.54 -3.61
CA PHE A 224 -4.12 -9.17 -3.76
C PHE A 224 -5.04 -8.25 -4.56
N ALA A 225 -6.30 -8.11 -4.12
CA ALA A 225 -7.30 -7.21 -4.70
C ALA A 225 -7.56 -7.43 -6.21
N SER A 226 -7.32 -8.64 -6.72
CA SER A 226 -7.38 -8.94 -8.16
C SER A 226 -8.45 -9.96 -8.56
N ASP A 227 -9.04 -10.68 -7.60
CA ASP A 227 -10.01 -11.75 -7.85
C ASP A 227 -11.29 -11.65 -7.02
N PHE A 228 -12.40 -11.37 -7.71
CA PHE A 228 -13.77 -11.36 -7.16
C PHE A 228 -14.61 -12.57 -7.59
N SER A 229 -14.04 -13.53 -8.35
CA SER A 229 -14.80 -14.60 -9.00
C SER A 229 -15.58 -15.51 -8.02
N HIS A 230 -15.18 -15.54 -6.76
CA HIS A 230 -15.80 -16.35 -5.70
C HIS A 230 -16.74 -15.56 -4.77
N PHE A 231 -16.99 -14.28 -5.05
CA PHE A 231 -17.85 -13.42 -4.21
C PHE A 231 -19.35 -13.69 -4.45
N GLY A 232 -19.70 -14.38 -5.54
CA GLY A 232 -21.06 -14.83 -5.82
C GLY A 232 -22.09 -13.69 -5.77
N ASP A 233 -23.11 -13.88 -4.94
CA ASP A 233 -24.22 -12.94 -4.72
C ASP A 233 -24.12 -12.18 -3.38
N ALA A 234 -22.99 -12.24 -2.68
CA ALA A 234 -22.82 -11.64 -1.35
C ALA A 234 -23.10 -10.13 -1.34
N HIS A 235 -22.84 -9.43 -2.45
CA HIS A 235 -23.17 -8.01 -2.64
C HIS A 235 -24.64 -7.67 -2.36
N LYS A 236 -25.58 -8.61 -2.49
CA LYS A 236 -27.01 -8.39 -2.23
C LYS A 236 -27.31 -8.16 -0.75
N GLU A 237 -26.42 -8.59 0.14
CA GLU A 237 -26.52 -8.40 1.59
C GLU A 237 -25.65 -7.25 2.09
N TRP A 238 -24.91 -6.57 1.20
CA TRP A 238 -23.96 -5.53 1.56
C TRP A 238 -24.46 -4.17 1.07
N ASP A 239 -24.84 -3.31 2.00
CA ASP A 239 -25.31 -1.96 1.71
C ASP A 239 -24.18 -0.92 1.74
N ASN A 240 -24.32 0.11 0.92
CA ASN A 240 -23.38 1.23 0.87
C ASN A 240 -21.91 0.75 0.73
N THR A 241 -21.68 -0.19 -0.19
CA THR A 241 -20.36 -0.82 -0.42
C THR A 241 -19.84 -0.60 -1.82
N ALA A 242 -18.57 -0.26 -1.92
CA ALA A 242 -17.77 -0.25 -3.14
C ALA A 242 -16.72 -1.37 -3.06
N TYR A 243 -16.12 -1.68 -4.21
CA TYR A 243 -15.16 -2.78 -4.33
C TYR A 243 -13.81 -2.23 -4.80
N SER A 244 -12.75 -2.58 -4.10
CA SER A 244 -11.39 -2.12 -4.36
C SER A 244 -10.65 -3.09 -5.27
N ILE A 245 -10.24 -2.60 -6.44
CA ILE A 245 -9.24 -3.27 -7.28
C ILE A 245 -7.88 -2.64 -7.06
N HIS A 246 -6.80 -3.41 -7.22
CA HIS A 246 -5.45 -2.86 -7.37
C HIS A 246 -4.94 -3.10 -8.80
N ASP A 247 -4.76 -2.03 -9.58
CA ASP A 247 -4.42 -2.12 -11.00
C ASP A 247 -2.97 -1.73 -11.30
N TYR A 248 -2.05 -2.54 -10.79
CA TYR A 248 -0.65 -2.48 -11.18
C TYR A 248 -0.42 -3.09 -12.58
N SER A 249 0.27 -2.34 -13.43
CA SER A 249 0.68 -2.79 -14.76
C SER A 249 2.11 -3.31 -14.73
N SER A 250 2.38 -4.46 -15.36
CA SER A 250 3.75 -4.97 -15.52
C SER A 250 4.66 -3.98 -16.28
N TYR A 251 4.09 -3.15 -17.15
CA TYR A 251 4.81 -2.07 -17.83
C TYR A 251 5.21 -0.92 -16.90
N GLY A 252 4.74 -0.91 -15.65
CA GLY A 252 5.15 0.01 -14.60
C GLY A 252 6.42 -0.42 -13.86
N PHE A 253 6.94 -1.64 -14.09
CA PHE A 253 8.02 -2.24 -13.29
C PHE A 253 9.30 -2.54 -14.10
N PRO A 254 10.48 -2.67 -13.45
CA PRO A 254 11.75 -2.98 -14.12
C PRO A 254 11.72 -4.29 -14.90
N ALA A 255 11.01 -5.30 -14.39
CA ALA A 255 10.86 -6.61 -15.01
C ALA A 255 9.93 -6.64 -16.25
N ALA A 256 9.52 -5.49 -16.79
CA ALA A 256 8.71 -5.43 -18.01
C ALA A 256 9.41 -6.15 -19.17
N SER A 257 8.70 -7.03 -19.88
CA SER A 257 9.27 -7.83 -20.97
C SER A 257 9.65 -7.02 -22.22
N GLU A 258 9.13 -5.80 -22.33
CA GLU A 258 9.40 -4.87 -23.43
C GLU A 258 9.20 -3.42 -22.95
N VAL A 259 9.79 -2.46 -23.66
CA VAL A 259 9.60 -1.03 -23.39
C VAL A 259 8.18 -0.61 -23.74
N TYR A 260 7.53 0.14 -22.85
CA TYR A 260 6.21 0.69 -23.12
C TYR A 260 6.30 1.95 -23.99
N VAL A 261 5.72 1.88 -25.19
CA VAL A 261 5.72 2.95 -26.18
C VAL A 261 4.31 3.45 -26.49
N SER A 262 3.29 2.97 -25.78
CA SER A 262 1.88 3.26 -26.05
C SER A 262 1.48 2.83 -27.48
N SER A 263 1.82 1.60 -27.87
CA SER A 263 1.25 1.00 -29.08
C SER A 263 -0.20 0.57 -28.84
N ASP A 264 -0.99 0.40 -29.91
CA ASP A 264 -2.36 -0.11 -29.77
C ASP A 264 -2.42 -1.45 -29.04
N GLU A 265 -1.47 -2.36 -29.31
CA GLU A 265 -1.42 -3.64 -28.62
C GLU A 265 -1.13 -3.49 -27.12
N GLN A 266 -0.20 -2.61 -26.76
CA GLN A 266 0.13 -2.35 -25.36
C GLN A 266 -1.05 -1.71 -24.61
N ARG A 267 -1.72 -0.72 -25.21
CA ARG A 267 -2.96 -0.13 -24.65
C ARG A 267 -4.08 -1.15 -24.51
N ARG A 268 -4.25 -2.05 -25.49
CA ARG A 268 -5.22 -3.16 -25.38
C ARG A 268 -4.88 -4.10 -24.23
N ARG A 269 -3.60 -4.38 -23.97
CA ARG A 269 -3.17 -5.21 -22.82
C ARG A 269 -3.48 -4.54 -21.48
N LEU A 270 -3.21 -3.23 -21.34
CA LEU A 270 -3.59 -2.47 -20.15
C LEU A 270 -5.09 -2.55 -19.91
N ARG A 271 -5.89 -2.23 -20.94
CA ARG A 271 -7.35 -2.25 -20.87
C ARG A 271 -7.90 -3.63 -20.49
N ARG A 272 -7.42 -4.71 -21.13
CA ARG A 272 -7.85 -6.08 -20.80
C ARG A 272 -7.52 -6.48 -19.36
N SER A 273 -6.35 -6.10 -18.85
CA SER A 273 -5.93 -6.37 -17.47
C SER A 273 -6.87 -5.70 -16.47
N TYR A 274 -7.22 -4.44 -16.74
CA TYR A 274 -8.13 -3.65 -15.94
C TYR A 274 -9.57 -4.19 -15.98
N GLU A 275 -10.12 -4.46 -17.18
CA GLU A 275 -11.47 -5.01 -17.38
C GLU A 275 -11.63 -6.36 -16.67
N LYS A 276 -10.60 -7.21 -16.71
CA LYS A 276 -10.61 -8.51 -16.01
C LYS A 276 -10.79 -8.36 -14.50
N LYS A 277 -10.11 -7.41 -13.86
CA LYS A 277 -10.22 -7.20 -12.40
C LYS A 277 -11.60 -6.69 -12.00
N ARG A 278 -12.28 -5.98 -12.91
CA ARG A 278 -13.61 -5.39 -12.69
C ARG A 278 -14.79 -6.26 -13.12
N GLU A 279 -14.53 -7.34 -13.85
CA GLU A 279 -15.55 -8.12 -14.54
C GLU A 279 -16.76 -8.48 -13.64
N TRP A 280 -16.50 -8.95 -12.40
CA TRP A 280 -17.55 -9.32 -11.46
C TRP A 280 -18.43 -8.14 -11.06
N MET A 281 -17.83 -6.97 -10.82
CA MET A 281 -18.52 -5.73 -10.44
C MET A 281 -19.32 -5.16 -11.60
N ASP A 282 -18.74 -5.14 -12.80
CA ASP A 282 -19.37 -4.59 -14.00
C ASP A 282 -20.61 -5.41 -14.41
N GLN A 283 -20.54 -6.74 -14.32
CA GLN A 283 -21.69 -7.63 -14.55
C GLN A 283 -22.86 -7.39 -13.58
N ARG A 284 -22.59 -6.78 -12.43
CA ARG A 284 -23.56 -6.57 -11.34
C ARG A 284 -23.92 -5.10 -11.12
N GLY A 285 -23.31 -4.16 -11.87
CA GLY A 285 -23.55 -2.73 -11.72
C GLY A 285 -23.07 -2.17 -10.38
N LEU A 286 -21.94 -2.67 -9.86
CA LEU A 286 -21.40 -2.30 -8.55
C LEU A 286 -20.36 -1.17 -8.66
N CYS A 287 -20.26 -0.35 -7.61
CA CYS A 287 -19.27 0.72 -7.54
C CYS A 287 -17.84 0.17 -7.36
N VAL A 288 -16.91 0.68 -8.14
CA VAL A 288 -15.50 0.29 -8.10
C VAL A 288 -14.64 1.48 -7.71
N TRP A 289 -13.66 1.22 -6.85
CA TRP A 289 -12.56 2.12 -6.53
C TRP A 289 -11.25 1.41 -6.86
N ASN A 290 -10.28 2.13 -7.40
CA ASN A 290 -8.93 1.61 -7.58
C ASN A 290 -8.07 2.03 -6.38
N GLY A 291 -7.92 1.14 -5.40
CA GLY A 291 -7.23 1.42 -4.14
C GLY A 291 -5.74 1.65 -4.31
N GLU A 292 -5.14 1.03 -5.33
CA GLU A 292 -3.72 1.15 -5.62
C GLU A 292 -3.39 0.95 -7.09
N TRP A 293 -2.54 1.83 -7.61
CA TRP A 293 -1.94 1.71 -8.93
C TRP A 293 -0.73 2.63 -9.04
N GLY A 294 0.00 2.53 -10.15
CA GLY A 294 1.08 3.44 -10.50
C GLY A 294 2.36 2.70 -10.89
N PRO A 295 3.25 3.35 -11.64
CA PRO A 295 4.55 2.80 -11.98
C PRO A 295 5.60 3.13 -10.91
N VAL A 296 6.69 2.34 -10.87
CA VAL A 296 7.92 2.70 -10.16
C VAL A 296 8.89 3.42 -11.10
N TYR A 297 9.72 4.29 -10.55
CA TYR A 297 10.59 5.18 -11.30
C TYR A 297 12.06 4.79 -11.13
N ALA A 298 12.80 4.88 -12.23
CA ALA A 298 14.24 4.79 -12.24
C ALA A 298 14.87 5.95 -11.47
N ARG A 299 16.02 5.66 -10.86
CA ARG A 299 16.80 6.56 -10.00
C ARG A 299 18.24 6.58 -10.50
N LYS A 300 18.79 7.78 -10.70
CA LYS A 300 20.14 7.98 -11.26
C LYS A 300 21.26 7.17 -10.57
N PRO A 301 21.28 7.01 -9.23
CA PRO A 301 22.28 6.19 -8.56
C PRO A 301 22.29 4.69 -8.94
N TYR A 302 21.16 4.16 -9.43
CA TYR A 302 21.00 2.74 -9.75
C TYR A 302 20.87 2.48 -11.25
N ASP A 303 20.16 3.35 -11.97
CA ASP A 303 19.83 3.18 -13.39
C ASP A 303 20.73 4.01 -14.33
N GLY A 304 21.59 4.88 -13.78
CA GLY A 304 22.54 5.68 -14.54
C GLY A 304 21.88 6.52 -15.65
N ASP A 305 22.50 6.53 -16.83
CA ASP A 305 22.06 7.33 -17.98
C ASP A 305 20.71 6.85 -18.58
N ALA A 306 20.24 5.65 -18.21
CA ALA A 306 18.95 5.14 -18.68
C ALA A 306 17.76 5.76 -17.92
N THR A 307 18.01 6.45 -16.80
CA THR A 307 16.98 6.96 -15.87
C THR A 307 15.86 7.72 -16.57
N ASP A 308 16.21 8.73 -17.37
CA ASP A 308 15.22 9.61 -17.99
C ASP A 308 14.37 8.85 -19.02
N ARG A 309 15.00 8.03 -19.85
CA ARG A 309 14.33 7.17 -20.83
C ARG A 309 13.37 6.17 -20.17
N ILE A 310 13.77 5.55 -19.06
CA ILE A 310 12.90 4.62 -18.32
C ILE A 310 11.68 5.40 -17.80
N ASN A 311 11.91 6.53 -17.15
CA ASN A 311 10.85 7.35 -16.55
C ASN A 311 9.87 7.90 -17.60
N GLU A 312 10.34 8.30 -18.79
CA GLU A 312 9.48 8.66 -19.92
C GLU A 312 8.52 7.53 -20.33
N SER A 313 9.00 6.28 -20.32
CA SER A 313 8.16 5.11 -20.58
C SER A 313 7.12 4.92 -19.46
N ARG A 314 7.50 5.10 -18.20
CA ARG A 314 6.57 5.03 -17.05
C ARG A 314 5.49 6.11 -17.10
N TYR A 315 5.83 7.33 -17.52
CA TYR A 315 4.85 8.40 -17.69
C TYR A 315 3.83 8.10 -18.81
N LYS A 316 4.21 7.34 -19.85
CA LYS A 316 3.25 6.88 -20.87
C LYS A 316 2.27 5.86 -20.30
N VAL A 317 2.75 4.90 -19.50
CA VAL A 317 1.88 3.93 -18.79
C VAL A 317 0.89 4.67 -17.88
N LEU A 318 1.40 5.61 -17.09
CA LEU A 318 0.60 6.45 -16.19
C LEU A 318 -0.53 7.17 -16.95
N LYS A 319 -0.20 7.86 -18.06
CA LYS A 319 -1.19 8.58 -18.88
C LYS A 319 -2.25 7.66 -19.48
N ASP A 320 -1.86 6.48 -19.98
CA ASP A 320 -2.80 5.55 -20.59
C ASP A 320 -3.73 4.89 -19.56
N GLN A 321 -3.23 4.56 -18.36
CA GLN A 321 -4.09 4.09 -17.26
C GLN A 321 -5.08 5.17 -16.81
N LEU A 322 -4.62 6.42 -16.67
CA LEU A 322 -5.49 7.55 -16.35
C LEU A 322 -6.57 7.78 -17.41
N ALA A 323 -6.25 7.59 -18.70
CA ALA A 323 -7.23 7.69 -19.78
C ALA A 323 -8.32 6.61 -19.65
N ILE A 324 -7.96 5.38 -19.25
CA ILE A 324 -8.91 4.31 -18.95
C ILE A 324 -9.80 4.72 -17.77
N TYR A 325 -9.21 5.17 -16.66
CA TYR A 325 -9.97 5.54 -15.45
C TYR A 325 -10.88 6.75 -15.68
N ASN A 326 -10.48 7.71 -16.51
CA ASN A 326 -11.31 8.85 -16.86
C ASN A 326 -12.53 8.45 -17.68
N HIS A 327 -12.36 7.54 -18.65
CA HIS A 327 -13.46 7.02 -19.45
C HIS A 327 -14.56 6.42 -18.56
N ASP A 328 -14.16 5.69 -17.52
CA ASP A 328 -15.10 5.02 -16.61
C ASP A 328 -15.46 5.85 -15.37
N ARG A 329 -14.96 7.09 -15.27
CA ARG A 329 -15.10 7.97 -14.10
C ARG A 329 -14.70 7.31 -12.77
N LEU A 330 -13.71 6.42 -12.83
CA LEU A 330 -13.27 5.59 -11.72
C LEU A 330 -12.53 6.42 -10.66
N SER A 331 -12.96 6.37 -9.40
CA SER A 331 -12.20 6.89 -8.26
C SER A 331 -10.91 6.09 -8.07
N TRP A 332 -9.79 6.74 -7.74
CA TRP A 332 -8.50 6.03 -7.56
C TRP A 332 -7.60 6.65 -6.52
N SER A 333 -6.68 5.84 -6.00
CA SER A 333 -5.56 6.25 -5.15
C SER A 333 -4.24 5.75 -5.75
N ILE A 334 -3.37 6.67 -6.18
CA ILE A 334 -2.04 6.29 -6.67
C ILE A 334 -1.16 5.87 -5.49
N TRP A 335 -0.39 4.81 -5.66
CA TRP A 335 0.61 4.39 -4.69
C TRP A 335 1.96 4.98 -5.12
N THR A 336 2.64 5.81 -4.33
CA THR A 336 2.31 6.35 -2.99
C THR A 336 2.57 7.87 -2.94
N TYR A 337 2.17 8.54 -1.86
CA TYR A 337 2.40 9.98 -1.68
C TYR A 337 3.88 10.32 -1.49
N LYS A 338 4.55 9.70 -0.50
CA LYS A 338 5.92 10.04 -0.08
C LYS A 338 6.77 8.79 0.09
N ASP A 339 8.02 8.84 -0.34
CA ASP A 339 8.98 7.73 -0.17
C ASP A 339 10.45 8.19 -0.22
N ILE A 340 11.38 7.24 -0.35
CA ILE A 340 12.82 7.47 -0.56
C ILE A 340 13.26 7.58 -2.03
N GLY A 341 12.33 7.80 -2.96
CA GLY A 341 12.62 8.16 -4.36
C GLY A 341 12.22 7.14 -5.41
N PHE A 342 11.48 6.09 -5.06
CA PHE A 342 11.15 4.99 -5.98
C PHE A 342 9.81 5.17 -6.68
N GLN A 343 8.73 5.40 -5.96
CA GLN A 343 7.35 5.49 -6.46
C GLN A 343 6.65 6.81 -6.09
N GLY A 344 7.09 7.48 -5.01
CA GLY A 344 6.41 8.62 -4.40
C GLY A 344 6.17 9.82 -5.33
N MET A 345 5.04 10.52 -5.11
CA MET A 345 4.76 11.85 -5.67
C MET A 345 5.77 12.90 -5.21
N VAL A 346 6.19 12.80 -3.95
CA VAL A 346 7.34 13.47 -3.38
C VAL A 346 8.28 12.42 -2.80
N TYR A 347 9.57 12.76 -2.68
CA TYR A 347 10.52 11.85 -2.07
C TYR A 347 11.59 12.56 -1.28
N VAL A 348 12.11 11.90 -0.24
CA VAL A 348 13.16 12.44 0.61
C VAL A 348 14.39 12.81 -0.22
N SER A 349 14.89 14.04 -0.06
CA SER A 349 16.08 14.48 -0.81
C SER A 349 17.30 13.61 -0.49
N PRO A 350 18.13 13.23 -1.49
CA PRO A 350 19.33 12.42 -1.28
C PRO A 350 20.34 13.01 -0.29
N ASP A 351 20.34 14.34 -0.11
CA ASP A 351 21.28 15.05 0.76
C ASP A 351 20.83 15.12 2.23
N THR A 352 19.70 14.50 2.58
CA THR A 352 19.19 14.50 3.96
C THR A 352 19.98 13.56 4.86
N PRO A 353 19.94 13.77 6.20
CA PRO A 353 20.56 12.86 7.15
C PRO A 353 20.11 11.40 6.98
N TYR A 354 18.82 11.14 6.71
CA TYR A 354 18.33 9.78 6.50
C TYR A 354 18.96 9.11 5.28
N MET A 355 18.92 9.77 4.12
CA MET A 355 19.43 9.20 2.87
C MET A 355 20.95 9.02 2.87
N THR A 356 21.68 9.95 3.49
CA THR A 356 23.15 9.85 3.62
C THR A 356 23.56 8.77 4.60
N LEU A 357 22.86 8.63 5.74
CA LEU A 357 23.12 7.58 6.73
C LEU A 357 22.98 6.19 6.12
N PHE A 358 21.94 5.96 5.33
CA PHE A 358 21.64 4.64 4.77
C PHE A 358 22.18 4.40 3.37
N ALA A 359 22.92 5.34 2.75
CA ALA A 359 23.33 5.25 1.34
C ALA A 359 24.01 3.92 0.99
N ALA A 360 24.97 3.47 1.80
CA ALA A 360 25.68 2.20 1.60
C ALA A 360 24.77 0.98 1.83
N HIS A 361 23.90 1.04 2.85
CA HIS A 361 22.95 -0.03 3.15
C HIS A 361 21.90 -0.17 2.03
N LEU A 362 21.36 0.93 1.52
CA LEU A 362 20.42 0.96 0.39
C LEU A 362 21.07 0.43 -0.90
N ALA A 363 22.34 0.77 -1.16
CA ALA A 363 23.07 0.20 -2.29
C ALA A 363 23.27 -1.32 -2.16
N LYS A 364 23.60 -1.81 -0.95
CA LYS A 364 23.67 -3.25 -0.67
C LYS A 364 22.31 -3.92 -0.86
N LYS A 365 21.25 -3.33 -0.32
CA LYS A 365 19.86 -3.80 -0.40
C LYS A 365 19.39 -3.93 -1.84
N GLN A 366 19.62 -2.91 -2.67
CA GLN A 366 19.33 -2.93 -4.11
C GLN A 366 20.10 -4.06 -4.81
N ARG A 367 21.42 -4.16 -4.60
CA ARG A 367 22.27 -5.18 -5.22
C ARG A 367 21.85 -6.60 -4.85
N LEU A 368 21.40 -6.81 -3.62
CA LEU A 368 20.97 -8.12 -3.13
C LEU A 368 19.52 -8.47 -3.49
N ALA A 369 18.76 -7.54 -4.07
CA ALA A 369 17.36 -7.72 -4.46
C ALA A 369 16.49 -8.31 -3.32
N VAL A 370 16.67 -7.79 -2.11
CA VAL A 370 15.99 -8.30 -0.90
C VAL A 370 14.60 -7.72 -0.69
N ASP A 371 14.22 -6.67 -1.42
CA ASP A 371 12.81 -6.30 -1.54
C ASP A 371 12.19 -7.09 -2.66
N ALA A 372 10.89 -7.34 -2.54
CA ALA A 372 10.15 -7.92 -3.64
C ALA A 372 9.65 -6.88 -4.64
N TRP A 373 9.29 -5.69 -4.16
CA TRP A 373 8.64 -4.67 -4.96
C TRP A 373 9.61 -4.05 -5.96
N GLY A 374 9.36 -4.27 -7.25
CA GLY A 374 10.14 -3.67 -8.33
C GLY A 374 11.63 -3.98 -8.30
N ALA A 375 12.04 -5.11 -7.73
CA ALA A 375 13.45 -5.50 -7.67
C ALA A 375 14.02 -5.90 -9.04
N ASP A 376 15.30 -5.55 -9.24
CA ASP A 376 16.14 -6.11 -10.29
C ASP A 376 17.14 -7.06 -9.64
N ASP A 377 17.13 -8.33 -10.07
CA ASP A 377 17.89 -9.40 -9.46
C ASP A 377 19.09 -9.88 -10.27
N VAL A 378 19.44 -9.17 -11.35
CA VAL A 378 20.55 -9.53 -12.25
C VAL A 378 21.84 -9.80 -11.48
N ALA A 379 22.13 -9.02 -10.44
CA ALA A 379 23.38 -9.13 -9.66
C ALA A 379 23.47 -10.35 -8.73
N VAL A 380 22.37 -11.09 -8.53
CA VAL A 380 22.32 -12.27 -7.65
C VAL A 380 21.67 -13.48 -8.31
N ARG A 381 21.33 -13.40 -9.60
CA ARG A 381 20.59 -14.46 -10.29
C ARG A 381 21.32 -15.80 -10.28
N ASP A 382 22.64 -15.77 -10.43
CA ASP A 382 23.52 -16.95 -10.39
C ASP A 382 23.44 -17.72 -9.05
N VAL A 383 23.11 -17.03 -7.96
CA VAL A 383 22.96 -17.63 -6.62
C VAL A 383 21.64 -18.40 -6.49
N TYR A 384 20.54 -17.87 -7.05
CA TYR A 384 19.20 -18.42 -6.85
C TYR A 384 18.67 -19.26 -8.00
N GLN A 385 19.20 -19.11 -9.21
CA GLN A 385 18.81 -19.91 -10.38
C GLN A 385 19.00 -21.42 -10.15
N PRO A 386 20.10 -21.91 -9.55
CA PRO A 386 20.26 -23.35 -9.30
C PRO A 386 19.16 -23.93 -8.41
N LEU A 387 18.65 -23.16 -7.44
CA LEU A 387 17.54 -23.58 -6.59
C LEU A 387 16.22 -23.66 -7.39
N GLN A 388 15.97 -22.68 -8.26
CA GLN A 388 14.81 -22.71 -9.15
C GLN A 388 14.87 -23.90 -10.11
N ASP A 389 16.03 -24.12 -10.73
CA ASP A 389 16.27 -25.22 -11.67
C ASP A 389 16.10 -26.59 -10.99
N HIS A 390 16.57 -26.73 -9.75
CA HIS A 390 16.37 -27.95 -8.97
C HIS A 390 14.88 -28.25 -8.75
N ILE A 391 14.06 -27.25 -8.38
CA ILE A 391 12.62 -27.43 -8.22
C ILE A 391 11.97 -27.79 -9.56
N LEU A 392 12.38 -27.15 -10.65
CA LEU A 392 11.87 -27.45 -12.00
C LEU A 392 12.22 -28.87 -12.45
N ALA A 393 13.38 -29.40 -12.07
CA ALA A 393 13.80 -30.76 -12.38
C ALA A 393 13.05 -31.82 -11.56
N GLU A 394 12.91 -31.60 -10.25
CA GLU A 394 12.41 -32.63 -9.32
C GLU A 394 10.88 -32.60 -9.14
N ILE A 395 10.24 -31.44 -9.26
CA ILE A 395 8.81 -31.30 -9.00
C ILE A 395 8.03 -31.36 -10.32
N PRO A 396 7.08 -32.28 -10.51
CA PRO A 396 6.24 -32.32 -11.70
C PRO A 396 5.43 -31.03 -11.91
N GLU A 397 5.24 -30.62 -13.18
CA GLU A 397 4.58 -29.35 -13.54
C GLU A 397 3.24 -29.13 -12.84
N LYS A 398 2.41 -30.18 -12.75
CA LYS A 398 1.09 -30.14 -12.08
C LYS A 398 1.12 -29.77 -10.60
N PHE A 399 2.28 -29.82 -9.94
CA PHE A 399 2.45 -29.51 -8.52
C PHE A 399 3.22 -28.20 -8.28
N ARG A 400 3.64 -27.49 -9.33
CA ARG A 400 4.47 -26.28 -9.21
C ARG A 400 3.68 -25.02 -8.87
N ASN A 401 2.38 -25.01 -9.18
CA ASN A 401 1.50 -23.87 -8.92
C ASN A 401 0.92 -23.97 -7.52
N LEU A 402 1.44 -23.14 -6.62
CA LEU A 402 0.93 -22.96 -5.27
C LEU A 402 0.22 -21.61 -5.18
N TYR A 403 -0.89 -21.56 -4.45
CA TYR A 403 -1.57 -20.29 -4.17
C TYR A 403 -0.57 -19.31 -3.50
N PRO A 404 -0.54 -18.01 -3.86
CA PRO A 404 -1.48 -17.24 -4.69
C PRO A 404 -1.15 -17.18 -6.21
N SER A 405 -0.79 -18.29 -6.86
CA SER A 405 -0.75 -18.38 -8.33
C SER A 405 -2.09 -17.93 -8.97
N PRO A 406 -2.08 -17.15 -10.08
CA PRO A 406 -0.94 -16.80 -10.92
C PRO A 406 -0.18 -15.54 -10.51
N VAL A 407 -0.56 -14.87 -9.41
CA VAL A 407 0.12 -13.66 -8.93
C VAL A 407 1.54 -14.01 -8.48
N TRP A 408 1.70 -15.14 -7.78
CA TRP A 408 3.00 -15.73 -7.49
C TRP A 408 3.28 -16.93 -8.40
N LYS A 409 4.33 -16.79 -9.21
CA LYS A 409 4.95 -17.89 -9.96
C LYS A 409 6.04 -18.57 -9.12
N LEU A 410 6.56 -19.68 -9.62
CA LEU A 410 7.59 -20.48 -8.93
C LEU A 410 8.84 -19.66 -8.59
N ASP A 411 9.35 -18.89 -9.54
CA ASP A 411 10.51 -18.01 -9.38
C ASP A 411 10.28 -16.93 -8.32
N GLN A 412 9.08 -16.35 -8.30
CA GLN A 412 8.67 -15.39 -7.29
C GLN A 412 8.56 -16.05 -5.92
N ARG A 413 7.98 -17.25 -5.80
CA ARG A 413 7.91 -17.97 -4.51
C ARG A 413 9.32 -18.26 -3.95
N VAL A 414 10.25 -18.71 -4.79
CA VAL A 414 11.65 -18.89 -4.38
C VAL A 414 12.26 -17.56 -3.93
N THR A 415 12.04 -16.49 -4.69
CA THR A 415 12.51 -15.14 -4.38
C THR A 415 12.00 -14.65 -3.01
N ARG A 416 10.70 -14.79 -2.74
CA ARG A 416 10.07 -14.34 -1.48
C ARG A 416 10.71 -15.03 -0.28
N LEU A 417 10.79 -16.35 -0.33
CA LEU A 417 11.30 -17.16 0.76
C LEU A 417 12.80 -16.95 0.98
N ALA A 418 13.59 -17.00 -0.09
CA ALA A 418 15.05 -16.99 0.02
C ALA A 418 15.61 -15.58 0.18
N ARG A 419 15.14 -14.59 -0.58
CA ARG A 419 15.67 -13.23 -0.55
C ARG A 419 14.86 -12.31 0.36
N ASN A 420 13.54 -12.29 0.18
CA ASN A 420 12.70 -11.26 0.80
C ASN A 420 12.33 -11.55 2.25
N ILE A 421 12.49 -12.79 2.70
CA ILE A 421 12.34 -13.20 4.10
C ILE A 421 13.72 -13.55 4.69
N LEU A 422 14.38 -14.60 4.18
CA LEU A 422 15.60 -15.11 4.82
C LEU A 422 16.77 -14.11 4.77
N VAL A 423 17.16 -13.62 3.58
CA VAL A 423 18.30 -12.70 3.48
C VAL A 423 17.98 -11.33 4.09
N SER A 424 16.75 -10.83 3.90
CA SER A 424 16.34 -9.55 4.47
C SER A 424 16.38 -9.57 6.01
N GLU A 425 16.03 -10.69 6.66
CA GLU A 425 16.10 -10.87 8.12
C GLU A 425 17.50 -10.62 8.68
N PHE A 426 18.54 -11.11 8.01
CA PHE A 426 19.93 -10.82 8.40
C PHE A 426 20.30 -9.34 8.29
N MET A 427 19.66 -8.61 7.37
CA MET A 427 19.93 -7.19 7.15
C MET A 427 19.19 -6.27 8.14
N VAL A 428 18.16 -6.75 8.84
CA VAL A 428 17.38 -5.96 9.81
C VAL A 428 18.26 -5.36 10.90
N ARG A 429 19.13 -6.17 11.52
CA ARG A 429 20.03 -5.70 12.58
C ARG A 429 21.10 -4.75 12.03
N GLU A 430 21.62 -5.03 10.82
CA GLU A 430 22.56 -4.13 10.16
C GLU A 430 21.95 -2.74 9.95
N TRP A 431 20.64 -2.65 9.62
CA TRP A 431 19.94 -1.37 9.52
C TRP A 431 19.90 -0.65 10.87
N ALA A 432 19.50 -1.33 11.94
CA ALA A 432 19.38 -0.74 13.28
C ALA A 432 20.72 -0.25 13.86
N GLU A 433 21.84 -0.93 13.56
CA GLU A 433 23.18 -0.55 14.03
C GLU A 433 23.58 0.87 13.63
N HIS A 434 23.03 1.42 12.53
CA HIS A 434 23.30 2.78 12.09
C HIS A 434 22.87 3.83 13.12
N PHE A 435 22.01 3.49 14.08
CA PHE A 435 21.56 4.40 15.13
C PHE A 435 22.39 4.33 16.42
N ILE A 436 23.27 3.33 16.58
CA ILE A 436 24.04 3.16 17.83
C ILE A 436 24.93 4.37 18.07
N GLY A 437 24.91 4.87 19.31
CA GLY A 437 25.70 6.03 19.73
C GLY A 437 25.08 7.39 19.40
N LYS A 438 23.96 7.44 18.66
CA LYS A 438 23.31 8.71 18.31
C LYS A 438 22.62 9.38 19.49
N THR A 439 22.69 10.71 19.53
CA THR A 439 21.92 11.53 20.49
C THR A 439 20.45 11.64 20.07
N LEU A 440 19.59 12.16 20.96
CA LEU A 440 18.18 12.38 20.60
C LEU A 440 18.04 13.43 19.51
N GLU A 441 18.88 14.45 19.50
CA GLU A 441 18.91 15.50 18.48
C GLU A 441 19.27 14.91 17.10
N GLU A 442 20.28 14.05 17.02
CA GLU A 442 20.64 13.37 15.76
C GLU A 442 19.52 12.45 15.26
N ILE A 443 18.83 11.76 16.17
CA ILE A 443 17.68 10.92 15.84
C ILE A 443 16.52 11.76 15.31
N ASP A 444 16.23 12.90 15.93
CA ASP A 444 15.21 13.85 15.46
C ASP A 444 15.55 14.42 14.07
N GLU A 445 16.82 14.73 13.82
CA GLU A 445 17.29 15.19 12.51
C GLU A 445 17.13 14.11 11.43
N ILE A 446 17.42 12.84 11.77
CA ILE A 446 17.20 11.71 10.87
C ILE A 446 15.71 11.57 10.54
N ALA A 447 14.82 11.55 11.53
CA ALA A 447 13.37 11.54 11.32
C ALA A 447 12.89 12.77 10.52
N GLY A 448 13.47 13.94 10.82
CA GLY A 448 13.19 15.23 10.19
C GLY A 448 13.49 15.28 8.69
N SER A 449 14.20 14.31 8.15
CA SER A 449 14.42 14.14 6.72
C SER A 449 13.11 13.96 5.93
N PHE A 450 12.05 13.46 6.57
CA PHE A 450 10.75 13.23 5.92
C PHE A 450 9.83 14.47 5.88
N LYS A 451 10.21 15.58 6.51
CA LYS A 451 9.46 16.85 6.43
C LYS A 451 9.31 17.29 4.97
N PHE A 452 8.16 17.84 4.59
CA PHE A 452 7.88 18.27 3.21
C PHE A 452 8.98 19.15 2.60
N GLY A 453 9.49 20.14 3.36
CA GLY A 453 10.57 21.03 2.91
C GLY A 453 11.94 20.37 2.70
N LYS A 454 12.08 19.09 3.05
CA LYS A 454 13.26 18.25 2.80
C LYS A 454 13.02 17.22 1.70
N CYS A 455 11.85 17.25 1.06
CA CYS A 455 11.49 16.38 -0.04
C CYS A 455 11.65 17.09 -1.40
N VAL A 456 11.90 16.30 -2.43
CA VAL A 456 11.88 16.69 -3.84
C VAL A 456 10.53 16.27 -4.44
N LYS A 457 9.98 17.11 -5.30
CA LYS A 457 8.74 16.82 -6.04
C LYS A 457 9.06 16.04 -7.30
N ARG A 458 8.32 14.97 -7.57
CA ARG A 458 8.39 14.26 -8.86
C ARG A 458 7.57 15.01 -9.91
N GLU A 459 8.13 16.08 -10.44
CA GLU A 459 7.45 17.03 -11.36
C GLU A 459 6.74 16.33 -12.53
N GLY A 460 7.37 15.34 -13.17
CA GLY A 460 6.75 14.62 -14.28
C GLY A 460 5.46 13.87 -13.89
N LEU A 461 5.44 13.23 -12.72
CA LEU A 461 4.25 12.58 -12.18
C LEU A 461 3.20 13.62 -11.77
N ASN A 462 3.61 14.59 -10.94
CA ASN A 462 2.70 15.56 -10.35
C ASN A 462 2.00 16.44 -11.41
N ASN A 463 2.70 16.81 -12.48
CA ASN A 463 2.10 17.54 -13.59
C ASN A 463 1.02 16.72 -14.31
N ILE A 464 1.26 15.43 -14.54
CA ILE A 464 0.27 14.54 -15.18
C ILE A 464 -0.96 14.36 -14.28
N LEU A 465 -0.76 14.19 -12.98
CA LEU A 465 -1.87 14.08 -12.02
C LEU A 465 -2.69 15.38 -11.94
N MET A 466 -2.01 16.52 -11.91
CA MET A 466 -2.66 17.84 -11.88
C MET A 466 -3.45 18.12 -13.16
N GLU A 467 -2.91 17.76 -14.33
CA GLU A 467 -3.64 17.85 -15.60
C GLU A 467 -4.87 16.94 -15.61
N ASN A 468 -4.73 15.71 -15.09
CA ASN A 468 -5.83 14.75 -15.00
C ASN A 468 -6.95 15.24 -14.07
N ALA A 469 -6.61 15.81 -12.91
CA ALA A 469 -7.58 16.26 -11.92
C ALA A 469 -8.55 17.32 -12.49
N LYS A 470 -8.13 18.12 -13.47
CA LYS A 470 -8.96 19.14 -14.13
C LYS A 470 -10.07 18.55 -15.01
N LEU A 471 -9.99 17.27 -15.37
CA LEU A 471 -10.94 16.62 -16.30
C LEU A 471 -12.23 16.15 -15.62
N VAL A 472 -12.34 16.33 -14.31
CA VAL A 472 -13.33 15.66 -13.45
C VAL A 472 -14.02 16.64 -12.51
N GLN A 473 -13.69 17.93 -12.63
CA GLN A 473 -14.33 19.03 -11.89
C GLN A 473 -15.75 19.30 -12.37
#